data_AF-A0A965DY29-F1
#
_entry.id   AF-A0A965DY29-F1
#
_cell.length_a   1.000
_cell.length_b   1.000
_cell.length_c   1.000
_cell.angle_alpha   90.00
_cell.angle_beta   90.00
_cell.angle_gamma   90.00
#
_symmetry.space_group_name_H-M   'P 1'
#
loop_
_entity.id
_entity.type
_entity.pdbx_description
1 polymer ?
#
loop_
_entity_poly.entity_id
_entity_poly.type
_entity_poly.pdbx_seq_one_letter_code
_entity_poly.pdbx_strand_id
1 'polypeptide(L)'
;MESYECDECGVCCRAFPIFASAEDARHEPRIASEGRRLPMQHETPRWTYRLFPLPFLTACPFAGDDHRCTIYSTRPGVCREMPAGGWQCQEARRRHGLPPLEPNQAHEPSSIAGELR
;
A
#
# COMPACT_ATOMS: atom_id res chain seq x y z
N MET A 1 1.51 10.73 -19.35
CA MET A 1 1.93 10.13 -18.07
C MET A 1 1.00 8.98 -17.83
N GLU A 2 1.53 7.77 -17.72
CA GLU A 2 0.71 6.59 -17.46
C GLU A 2 0.11 6.68 -16.05
N SER A 3 -1.17 6.34 -15.92
CA SER A 3 -1.84 6.17 -14.64
C SER A 3 -1.98 4.69 -14.34
N TYR A 4 -1.93 4.34 -13.06
CA TYR A 4 -2.03 2.97 -12.58
C TYR A 4 -3.03 2.93 -11.43
N GLU A 5 -3.86 1.89 -11.40
CA GLU A 5 -4.76 1.60 -10.29
C GLU A 5 -4.30 0.36 -9.53
N CYS A 6 -4.36 0.43 -8.20
CA CYS A 6 -4.02 -0.72 -7.36
C CYS A 6 -5.05 -1.83 -7.58
N ASP A 7 -4.58 -3.01 -7.98
CA ASP A 7 -5.40 -4.22 -8.13
C ASP A 7 -5.60 -5.00 -6.83
N GLU A 8 -5.31 -4.37 -5.69
CA GLU A 8 -5.48 -4.92 -4.33
C GLU A 8 -4.73 -6.24 -4.07
N CYS A 9 -3.65 -6.53 -4.82
CA CYS A 9 -2.88 -7.77 -4.70
C CYS A 9 -2.17 -8.00 -3.35
N GLY A 10 -2.04 -6.97 -2.51
CA GLY A 10 -1.55 -7.13 -1.13
C GLY A 10 -0.05 -7.34 -0.93
N VAL A 11 0.72 -7.57 -1.99
CA VAL A 11 2.15 -7.94 -1.88
C VAL A 11 3.03 -6.84 -1.28
N CYS A 12 2.62 -5.58 -1.35
CA CYS A 12 3.32 -4.48 -0.68
C CYS A 12 3.35 -4.65 0.85
N CYS A 13 2.34 -5.30 1.44
CA CYS A 13 2.28 -5.59 2.87
C CYS A 13 3.28 -6.68 3.32
N ARG A 14 4.00 -7.31 2.39
CA ARG A 14 4.91 -8.44 2.63
C ARG A 14 6.34 -8.15 2.16
N ALA A 15 6.54 -7.11 1.36
CA ALA A 15 7.77 -6.89 0.61
C ALA A 15 8.78 -5.93 1.26
N PHE A 16 8.31 -4.95 2.05
CA PHE A 16 9.14 -3.86 2.57
C PHE A 16 8.84 -3.56 4.03
N PRO A 17 9.82 -3.07 4.82
CA PRO A 17 9.55 -2.55 6.15
C PRO A 17 8.50 -1.43 6.12
N ILE A 18 7.51 -1.53 7.00
CA ILE A 18 6.42 -0.57 7.11
C ILE A 18 6.48 0.04 8.51
N PHE A 19 6.54 1.36 8.55
CA PHE A 19 6.50 2.16 9.76
C PHE A 19 5.31 3.12 9.70
N ALA A 20 4.88 3.61 10.85
CA ALA A 20 3.81 4.58 10.95
C ALA A 20 4.18 5.64 11.98
N SER A 21 3.75 6.88 11.76
CA SER A 21 3.91 7.98 12.69
C SER A 21 2.86 7.92 13.81
N ALA A 22 3.03 8.73 14.85
CA ALA A 22 1.99 8.95 15.84
C ALA A 22 0.71 9.55 15.24
N GLU A 23 0.82 10.35 14.17
CA GLU A 23 -0.35 10.91 13.46
C GLU A 23 -1.11 9.84 12.67
N ASP A 24 -0.39 8.91 12.02
CA ASP A 24 -1.02 7.77 11.37
C ASP A 24 -1.82 6.94 12.38
N ALA A 25 -1.26 6.72 13.58
CA ALA A 25 -1.95 6.01 14.65
C ALA A 25 -3.11 6.80 15.28
N ARG A 26 -3.16 8.13 15.15
CA ARG A 26 -4.35 8.91 15.53
C ARG A 26 -5.48 8.74 14.52
N HIS A 27 -5.15 8.69 13.23
CA HIS A 27 -6.13 8.48 12.16
C HIS A 27 -6.61 7.02 12.05
N GLU A 28 -5.72 6.06 12.30
CA GLU A 28 -6.01 4.63 12.34
C GLU A 28 -5.54 4.06 13.69
N PRO A 29 -6.38 4.13 14.74
CA PRO A 29 -6.04 3.69 16.10
C PRO A 29 -5.53 2.25 16.21
N ARG A 30 -5.93 1.36 15.28
CA ARG A 30 -5.45 -0.02 15.25
C ARG A 30 -3.93 -0.10 15.04
N ILE A 31 -3.29 0.91 14.44
CA ILE A 31 -1.82 0.96 14.30
C ILE A 31 -1.14 0.89 15.67
N ALA A 32 -1.72 1.51 16.71
CA ALA A 32 -1.15 1.50 18.05
C ALA A 32 -1.36 0.15 18.77
N SER A 33 -2.44 -0.58 18.48
CA SER A 33 -2.73 -1.88 19.10
C SER A 33 -2.04 -3.05 18.39
N GLU A 34 -2.00 -3.03 17.06
CA GLU A 34 -1.46 -4.13 16.23
C GLU A 34 0.03 -3.94 15.89
N GLY A 35 0.49 -2.68 15.86
CA GLY A 35 1.87 -2.32 15.61
C GLY A 35 2.76 -2.43 16.84
N ARG A 36 4.07 -2.42 16.62
CA ARG A 36 5.05 -2.32 17.71
C ARG A 36 5.59 -0.91 17.80
N ARG A 37 5.34 -0.22 18.91
CA ARG A 37 6.00 1.06 19.20
C ARG A 37 7.52 0.87 19.23
N LEU A 38 8.25 1.76 18.57
CA LEU A 38 9.70 1.73 18.54
C LEU A 38 10.27 2.13 19.92
N PRO A 39 11.47 1.66 20.28
CA PRO A 39 12.18 2.21 21.42
C PRO A 39 12.42 3.72 21.23
N MET A 40 12.41 4.50 22.32
CA MET A 40 12.52 5.96 22.27
C MET A 40 13.72 6.46 21.44
N GLN A 41 14.88 5.77 21.51
CA GLN A 41 16.08 6.13 20.74
C GLN A 41 15.97 5.89 19.22
N HIS A 42 14.94 5.18 18.77
CA HIS A 42 14.66 4.92 17.36
C HIS A 42 13.37 5.61 16.87
N GLU A 43 12.63 6.27 17.78
CA GLU A 43 11.45 7.04 17.41
C GLU A 43 11.86 8.31 16.67
N THR A 44 11.19 8.59 15.56
CA THR A 44 11.25 9.86 14.84
C THR A 44 9.84 10.36 14.60
N PRO A 45 9.63 11.64 14.23
CA PRO A 45 8.30 12.14 13.87
C PRO A 45 7.61 11.31 12.78
N ARG A 46 8.40 10.69 11.88
CA ARG A 46 7.90 9.85 10.80
C ARG A 46 7.71 8.38 11.20
N TRP A 47 8.50 7.88 12.15
CA TRP A 47 8.52 6.48 12.57
C TRP A 47 8.35 6.36 14.08
N THR A 48 7.12 6.04 14.50
CA THR A 48 6.76 5.80 15.91
C THR A 48 6.40 4.33 16.12
N TYR A 49 5.71 3.73 15.16
CA TYR A 49 5.30 2.34 15.17
C TYR A 49 5.93 1.58 14.01
N ARG A 50 6.28 0.32 14.23
CA ARG A 50 6.62 -0.65 13.20
C ARG A 50 5.42 -1.56 12.96
N LEU A 51 5.01 -1.68 11.71
CA LEU A 51 3.95 -2.59 11.26
C LEU A 51 4.52 -3.84 10.59
N PHE A 52 5.66 -3.73 9.91
CA PHE A 52 6.34 -4.88 9.34
C PHE A 52 7.86 -4.62 9.26
N PRO A 53 8.73 -5.62 9.48
CA PRO A 53 8.43 -6.94 10.04
C PRO A 53 8.12 -6.89 11.54
N LEU A 54 7.25 -7.78 12.00
CA LEU A 54 6.99 -8.04 13.42
C LEU A 54 7.28 -9.50 13.74
N PRO A 55 7.65 -9.83 15.00
CA PRO A 55 7.87 -11.22 15.39
C PRO A 55 6.64 -12.08 15.05
N PHE A 56 6.89 -13.27 14.50
CA PHE A 56 5.87 -14.28 14.13
C PHE A 56 4.89 -13.89 13.02
N LEU A 57 4.98 -12.68 12.45
CA LEU A 57 4.17 -12.27 11.32
C LEU A 57 4.95 -12.34 10.00
N THR A 58 4.33 -12.91 8.98
CA THR A 58 4.88 -12.98 7.61
C THR A 58 4.42 -11.81 6.73
N ALA A 59 3.57 -10.93 7.26
CA ALA A 59 3.03 -9.74 6.60
C ALA A 59 2.76 -8.63 7.62
N CYS A 60 2.47 -7.42 7.14
CA CYS A 60 1.83 -6.37 7.92
C CYS A 60 0.59 -6.92 8.64
N PRO A 61 0.32 -6.55 9.90
CA PRO A 61 -0.86 -7.02 10.64
C PRO A 61 -2.19 -6.61 9.99
N PHE A 62 -2.18 -5.64 9.07
CA PHE A 62 -3.36 -5.22 8.31
C PHE A 62 -3.50 -5.91 6.95
N ALA A 63 -2.69 -6.92 6.65
CA ALA A 63 -2.94 -7.81 5.53
C ALA A 63 -4.03 -8.82 5.93
N GLY A 64 -5.20 -8.72 5.32
CA GLY A 64 -6.31 -9.65 5.53
C GLY A 64 -6.00 -11.05 4.99
N ASP A 65 -6.89 -11.99 5.30
CA ASP A 65 -6.78 -13.38 4.83
C ASP A 65 -6.83 -13.48 3.30
N ASP A 66 -7.59 -12.59 2.67
CA ASP A 66 -7.68 -12.38 1.22
C ASP A 66 -6.51 -11.57 0.64
N HIS A 67 -5.50 -11.29 1.47
CA HIS A 67 -4.31 -10.48 1.18
C HIS A 67 -4.57 -8.99 1.01
N ARG A 68 -5.82 -8.52 1.08
CA ARG A 68 -6.15 -7.11 0.93
C ARG A 68 -5.77 -6.31 2.18
N CYS A 69 -5.44 -5.04 2.00
CA CYS A 69 -5.13 -4.17 3.12
C CYS A 69 -6.43 -3.75 3.82
N THR A 70 -6.61 -4.19 5.06
CA THR A 70 -7.83 -3.91 5.87
C THR A 70 -7.92 -2.46 6.36
N ILE A 71 -6.87 -1.66 6.12
CA ILE A 71 -6.80 -0.23 6.41
C ILE A 71 -6.54 0.61 5.15
N TYR A 72 -6.89 0.12 3.96
CA TYR A 72 -6.49 0.74 2.69
C TYR A 72 -6.85 2.25 2.59
N SER A 73 -8.01 2.66 3.09
CA SER A 73 -8.47 4.06 3.10
C SER A 73 -7.74 4.94 4.11
N THR A 74 -7.27 4.36 5.21
CA THR A 74 -6.60 5.04 6.34
C THR A 74 -5.10 4.73 6.40
N ARG A 75 -4.53 4.27 5.27
CA ARG A 75 -3.12 3.86 5.19
C ARG A 75 -2.16 4.92 5.72
N PRO A 76 -1.09 4.49 6.43
CA PRO A 76 -0.03 5.38 6.87
C PRO A 76 0.54 6.20 5.71
N GLY A 77 1.04 7.40 6.00
CA GLY A 77 1.67 8.28 5.00
C GLY A 77 2.70 7.55 4.14
N VAL A 78 3.58 6.75 4.77
CA VAL A 78 4.61 5.98 4.04
C VAL A 78 4.04 4.96 3.05
N CYS A 79 2.84 4.42 3.30
CA CYS A 79 2.17 3.52 2.38
C CYS A 79 1.50 4.28 1.23
N ARG A 80 1.00 5.49 1.46
CA ARG A 80 0.42 6.37 0.43
C ARG A 80 1.47 6.96 -0.52
N GLU A 81 2.69 7.17 -0.02
CA GLU A 81 3.85 7.55 -0.82
C GLU A 81 4.34 6.45 -1.79
N MET A 82 3.74 5.26 -1.73
CA MET A 82 4.00 4.15 -2.65
C MET A 82 2.86 4.06 -3.68
N PRO A 83 2.92 4.80 -4.78
CA PRO A 83 1.85 4.79 -5.77
C PRO A 83 1.74 3.43 -6.46
N ALA A 84 0.53 3.07 -6.88
CA ALA A 84 0.31 1.94 -7.78
C ALA A 84 1.18 2.13 -9.04
N GLY A 85 1.77 1.04 -9.53
CA GLY A 85 2.65 1.06 -10.71
C GLY A 85 4.04 1.67 -10.49
N GLY A 86 4.28 2.34 -9.35
CA GLY A 86 5.59 2.88 -9.00
C GLY A 86 6.64 1.78 -8.77
N TRP A 87 7.91 2.19 -8.64
CA TRP A 87 9.04 1.25 -8.50
C TRP A 87 8.84 0.23 -7.37
N GLN A 88 8.44 0.67 -6.18
CA GLN A 88 8.19 -0.25 -5.06
C GLN A 88 7.00 -1.19 -5.32
N CYS A 89 5.95 -0.73 -6.02
CA CYS A 89 4.83 -1.59 -6.39
C CYS A 89 5.30 -2.71 -7.34
N GLN A 90 6.02 -2.35 -8.41
CA GLN A 90 6.54 -3.31 -9.38
C GLN A 90 7.57 -4.26 -8.75
N GLU A 91 8.44 -3.75 -7.88
CA GLU A 91 9.44 -4.58 -7.18
C GLU A 91 8.79 -5.55 -6.19
N ALA A 92 7.73 -5.14 -5.46
CA ALA A 92 6.98 -6.06 -4.61
C ALA A 92 6.34 -7.17 -5.44
N ARG A 93 5.71 -6.84 -6.57
CA ARG A 93 5.10 -7.82 -7.48
C ARG A 93 6.15 -8.82 -7.97
N ARG A 94 7.31 -8.33 -8.44
CA ARG A 94 8.43 -9.16 -8.89
C ARG A 94 8.95 -10.12 -7.81
N ARG A 95 9.13 -9.65 -6.57
CA ARG A 95 9.58 -10.49 -5.44
C ARG A 95 8.60 -11.61 -5.08
N HIS A 96 7.32 -11.40 -5.36
CA HIS A 96 6.25 -12.34 -5.07
C HIS A 96 5.74 -13.11 -6.31
N GLY A 97 6.45 -13.00 -7.44
CA GLY A 97 6.12 -13.74 -8.67
C GLY A 97 4.83 -13.28 -9.37
N LEU A 98 4.33 -12.09 -9.06
CA LEU A 98 3.20 -11.50 -9.79
C LEU A 98 3.69 -10.84 -11.09
N PRO A 99 2.87 -10.85 -12.16
CA PRO A 99 3.17 -10.06 -13.36
C PRO A 99 3.26 -8.58 -13.00
N PRO A 100 3.94 -7.73 -13.78
CA PRO A 100 3.90 -6.29 -13.61
C PRO A 100 2.46 -5.76 -13.52
N LEU A 101 2.27 -4.66 -12.80
CA LEU A 101 0.99 -3.96 -12.85
C LEU A 101 0.96 -3.18 -14.17
N GLU A 102 -0.07 -3.39 -14.96
CA GLU A 102 -0.27 -2.70 -16.24
C GLU A 102 -0.85 -1.30 -16.01
N PRO A 103 -0.54 -0.32 -16.87
CA PRO A 103 -1.17 0.99 -16.81
C PRO A 103 -2.66 0.87 -17.14
N ASN A 104 -3.46 1.80 -16.61
CA ASN A 104 -4.87 1.90 -16.94
C ASN A 104 -5.00 2.03 -18.46
N GLN A 105 -5.90 1.25 -19.06
CA GLN A 105 -6.20 1.44 -20.48
C GLN A 105 -6.74 2.85 -20.67
N ALA A 106 -6.03 3.66 -21.46
CA ALA A 106 -6.55 4.95 -21.87
C ALA A 106 -7.82 4.67 -22.67
N HIS A 107 -8.98 4.97 -22.09
CA HIS A 107 -10.21 4.99 -22.87
C HIS A 107 -10.05 6.10 -23.92
N GLU A 108 -9.82 5.72 -25.18
CA GLU A 108 -10.02 6.64 -26.30
C GLU A 108 -11.48 7.13 -26.24
N PRO A 109 -11.74 8.44 -26.36
CA PRO A 109 -13.11 8.93 -26.40
C PRO A 109 -13.80 8.27 -27.60
N SER A 110 -14.78 7.42 -27.32
CA SER A 110 -15.56 6.72 -28.33
C SER A 110 -16.20 7.77 -29.25
N SER A 111 -15.73 7.83 -30.50
CA SER A 111 -16.26 8.68 -31.55
C SER A 111 -17.60 8.14 -32.04
N ILE A 112 -18.62 8.23 -31.19
CA ILE A 112 -20.01 8.10 -31.62
C ILE A 112 -20.43 9.45 -32.21
N ALA A 113 -19.90 9.77 -33.40
CA ALA A 113 -20.52 10.73 -34.29
C ALA A 113 -21.61 9.97 -35.06
N GLY A 114 -22.83 10.05 -34.53
CA GLY A 114 -24.01 9.44 -35.14
C GLY A 114 -24.21 9.94 -36.56
N GLU A 115 -24.33 9.00 -37.49
CA GLU A 115 -24.93 9.20 -38.80
C GLU A 115 -26.39 9.69 -38.61
N LEU A 116 -26.61 10.99 -38.76
CA LEU A 116 -27.95 11.53 -39.01
C LEU A 116 -28.24 11.39 -40.50
N ARG A 117 -29.15 10.45 -40.78
CA ARG A 117 -29.92 10.32 -42.02
C ARG A 117 -30.81 11.54 -42.24
#